data_AF-A0A194UVR1-F1
#
_entry.id   AF-A0A194UVR1-F1
#
_cell.length_a   1.000
_cell.length_b   1.000
_cell.length_c   1.000
_cell.angle_alpha   90.00
_cell.angle_beta   90.00
_cell.angle_gamma   90.00
#
_symmetry.space_group_name_H-M   'P 1'
#
loop_
_entity.id
_entity.type
_entity.pdbx_description
1 polymer ?
#
loop_
_entity_poly.entity_id
_entity_poly.type
_entity_poly.pdbx_seq_one_letter_code
_entity_poly.pdbx_strand_id
1 'polypeptide(L)'
;MYAILPLSWGSRDMHMADLVSLYTLGLAPLIVHIISGVPSPSYLCHRRPRWHEKVVLCNPTSILWRYAAITDRRIRSGTWSNIDIAATNALFWTPQGWDGTDSMVQRCLPYASHLPRKSRVDMLSLEMVKNVVVFLQFVQAVAALANNFSEFATYTALDAVNGLFIPLAICGLFRLFAAPWLTNDYTFTINAYSVSQEGNLQLDPFGSKPIIDERRERRLSIDSLIDHHIRNGTYLDPETDDVPKVVVSTPSPVQIWGSKIFRVAFIIPFLCAFSVCFMYLTPLVPVALAPRGVWTISSWLVSLFYTTIVTPSIAIYGYYFIRGEIQRTTIIPCISTTWYKVYSIFVMVFMGVLLTVSGIETRKTVCGAYTTLLSKYGDPCARGGVELYQLGSGTMGLTLGLAQNLTGSGRLSLFSLNGYCLGVPGQNSEWQEGTLLNYTS
;
A
#
# COMPACT_ATOMS: atom_id res chain seq x y z
N MET A 1 -22.27 16.50 19.67
CA MET A 1 -23.18 16.43 18.52
C MET A 1 -22.39 15.79 17.39
N TYR A 2 -22.89 14.71 16.78
CA TYR A 2 -22.28 14.11 15.58
C TYR A 2 -22.99 14.71 14.36
N ALA A 3 -22.26 15.45 13.53
CA ALA A 3 -22.82 16.08 12.35
C ALA A 3 -21.86 15.90 11.18
N ILE A 4 -22.41 15.45 10.05
CA ILE A 4 -21.71 15.40 8.76
C ILE A 4 -22.09 16.67 8.00
N LEU A 5 -21.10 17.44 7.61
CA LEU A 5 -21.29 18.65 6.83
C LEU A 5 -21.70 18.30 5.40
N PRO A 6 -22.53 19.14 4.75
CA PRO A 6 -22.82 18.97 3.33
C PRO A 6 -21.55 19.19 2.49
N LEU A 7 -21.54 18.58 1.31
CA LEU A 7 -20.46 18.71 0.33
C LEU A 7 -20.19 20.18 0.06
N SER A 8 -18.95 20.62 0.27
CA SER A 8 -18.53 21.98 -0.02
C SER A 8 -17.50 22.00 -1.14
N TRP A 9 -17.55 23.01 -2.00
CA TRP A 9 -16.62 23.11 -3.11
C TRP A 9 -15.44 24.00 -2.73
N GLY A 10 -14.43 23.38 -2.12
CA GLY A 10 -13.23 24.04 -1.61
C GLY A 10 -12.16 24.33 -2.66
N SER A 11 -12.13 23.57 -3.76
CA SER A 11 -11.09 23.69 -4.79
C SER A 11 -11.27 24.83 -5.80
N ARG A 12 -12.33 25.65 -5.66
CA ARG A 12 -12.65 26.76 -6.59
C ARG A 12 -11.51 27.74 -6.79
N ASP A 13 -10.79 28.05 -5.71
CA ASP A 13 -9.76 29.09 -5.69
C ASP A 13 -8.34 28.50 -5.81
N MET A 14 -8.22 27.21 -6.11
CA MET A 14 -6.91 26.55 -6.24
C MET A 14 -6.38 26.67 -7.67
N HIS A 15 -5.11 27.07 -7.79
CA HIS A 15 -4.42 27.03 -9.06
C HIS A 15 -4.24 25.58 -9.54
N MET A 16 -4.27 25.38 -10.87
CA MET A 16 -4.07 24.05 -11.47
C MET A 16 -2.74 23.42 -11.06
N ALA A 17 -1.68 24.21 -10.88
CA ALA A 17 -0.38 23.71 -10.40
C ALA A 17 -0.47 23.12 -8.99
N ASP A 18 -1.21 23.75 -8.09
CA ASP A 18 -1.45 23.25 -6.73
C ASP A 18 -2.25 21.96 -6.78
N LEU A 19 -3.27 21.88 -7.63
CA LEU A 19 -4.11 20.70 -7.81
C LEU A 19 -3.29 19.50 -8.34
N VAL A 20 -2.46 19.71 -9.36
CA VAL A 20 -1.57 18.65 -9.90
C VAL A 20 -0.57 18.19 -8.84
N SER A 21 0.04 19.12 -8.10
CA SER A 21 0.96 18.79 -7.01
C SER A 21 0.26 17.96 -5.92
N LEU A 22 -0.94 18.37 -5.53
CA LEU A 22 -1.76 17.70 -4.53
C LEU A 22 -2.12 16.26 -4.94
N TYR A 23 -2.58 16.06 -6.18
CA TYR A 23 -2.86 14.72 -6.70
C TYR A 23 -1.60 13.86 -6.81
N THR A 24 -0.47 14.45 -7.22
CA THR A 24 0.80 13.72 -7.34
C THR A 24 1.26 13.22 -5.97
N LEU A 25 1.24 14.09 -4.95
CA LEU A 25 1.63 13.76 -3.59
C LEU A 25 0.66 12.77 -2.93
N GLY A 26 -0.66 12.95 -3.12
CA GLY A 26 -1.68 12.04 -2.60
C GLY A 26 -1.62 10.65 -3.21
N LEU A 27 -1.41 10.55 -4.53
CA LEU A 27 -1.36 9.26 -5.23
C LEU A 27 -0.02 8.52 -5.07
N ALA A 28 1.07 9.21 -4.72
CA ALA A 28 2.39 8.59 -4.61
C ALA A 28 2.42 7.38 -3.65
N PRO A 29 1.86 7.44 -2.42
CA PRO A 29 1.73 6.27 -1.56
C PRO A 29 1.01 5.09 -2.20
N LEU A 30 -0.11 5.34 -2.90
CA LEU A 30 -0.88 4.29 -3.56
C LEU A 30 -0.09 3.64 -4.71
N ILE A 31 0.50 4.47 -5.56
CA ILE A 31 1.29 4.02 -6.71
C ILE A 31 2.48 3.17 -6.24
N VAL A 32 3.22 3.67 -5.25
CA VAL A 32 4.36 2.93 -4.68
C VAL A 32 3.91 1.62 -4.05
N HIS A 33 2.78 1.61 -3.33
CA HIS A 33 2.22 0.40 -2.74
C HIS A 33 1.90 -0.66 -3.80
N ILE A 34 1.26 -0.27 -4.90
CA ILE A 34 0.90 -1.18 -6.01
C ILE A 34 2.15 -1.64 -6.76
N ILE A 35 3.00 -0.72 -7.24
CA ILE A 35 4.20 -1.07 -8.04
C ILE A 35 5.17 -1.94 -7.25
N SER A 36 5.29 -1.68 -5.96
CA SER A 36 6.17 -2.47 -5.11
C SER A 36 5.54 -3.83 -4.77
N GLY A 37 4.23 -3.88 -4.56
CA GLY A 37 3.52 -5.07 -4.07
C GLY A 37 3.18 -6.13 -5.12
N VAL A 38 2.86 -5.71 -6.35
CA VAL A 38 2.41 -6.62 -7.40
C VAL A 38 3.57 -7.48 -7.91
N PRO A 39 3.46 -8.83 -7.88
CA PRO A 39 4.48 -9.73 -8.44
C PRO A 39 4.51 -9.68 -9.96
N SER A 40 5.68 -9.99 -10.54
CA SER A 40 5.80 -10.32 -11.96
C SER A 40 5.16 -11.69 -12.24
N PRO A 41 4.05 -11.77 -13.01
CA PRO A 41 3.40 -13.04 -13.28
C PRO A 41 4.21 -13.88 -14.28
N SER A 42 4.31 -15.17 -13.99
CA SER A 42 4.85 -16.19 -14.89
C SER A 42 3.69 -16.88 -15.60
N TYR A 43 3.69 -16.88 -16.93
CA TYR A 43 2.60 -17.44 -17.73
C TYR A 43 2.93 -18.87 -18.13
N LEU A 44 2.12 -19.83 -17.65
CA LEU A 44 2.31 -21.25 -17.96
C LEU A 44 1.32 -21.80 -18.97
N CYS A 45 0.35 -20.99 -19.40
CA CYS A 45 -0.58 -21.35 -20.44
C CYS A 45 -0.61 -20.27 -21.52
N HIS A 46 -0.95 -20.67 -22.75
CA HIS A 46 -1.04 -19.76 -23.88
C HIS A 46 -2.08 -18.65 -23.67
N ARG A 47 -3.17 -18.96 -22.94
CA ARG A 47 -4.21 -18.00 -22.60
C ARG A 47 -3.71 -17.03 -21.53
N ARG A 48 -3.57 -15.76 -21.89
CA ARG A 48 -3.23 -14.68 -20.93
C ARG A 48 -4.43 -14.35 -20.01
N PRO A 49 -4.17 -13.94 -18.76
CA PRO A 49 -5.22 -13.51 -17.84
C PRO A 49 -5.90 -12.26 -18.39
N ARG A 50 -7.22 -12.21 -18.23
CA ARG A 50 -8.00 -11.02 -18.57
C ARG A 50 -7.67 -9.88 -17.62
N TRP A 51 -7.98 -8.64 -18.00
CA TRP A 51 -7.68 -7.45 -17.19
C TRP A 51 -8.25 -7.55 -15.77
N HIS A 52 -9.48 -8.06 -15.63
CA HIS A 52 -10.16 -8.22 -14.34
C HIS A 52 -9.50 -9.29 -13.44
N GLU A 53 -8.66 -10.17 -13.99
CA GLU A 53 -7.90 -11.16 -13.20
C GLU A 53 -6.57 -10.57 -12.71
N LYS A 54 -6.05 -9.56 -13.42
CA LYS A 54 -4.87 -8.81 -12.99
C LYS A 54 -5.19 -7.78 -11.92
N VAL A 55 -6.34 -7.10 -12.02
CA VAL A 55 -6.77 -6.07 -11.04
C VAL A 55 -6.80 -6.61 -9.61
N VAL A 56 -7.12 -7.89 -9.45
CA VAL A 56 -7.14 -8.56 -8.14
C VAL A 56 -5.78 -8.58 -7.45
N LEU A 57 -4.68 -8.62 -8.22
CA LEU A 57 -3.32 -8.54 -7.68
C LEU A 57 -2.97 -7.15 -7.17
N CYS A 58 -3.61 -6.11 -7.70
CA CYS A 58 -3.43 -4.72 -7.27
C CYS A 58 -4.22 -4.39 -5.98
N ASN A 59 -5.08 -5.30 -5.51
CA ASN A 59 -5.84 -5.11 -4.30
C ASN A 59 -4.89 -5.04 -3.08
N PRO A 60 -4.96 -3.99 -2.22
CA PRO A 60 -4.12 -3.89 -1.03
C PRO A 60 -4.19 -5.14 -0.13
N THR A 61 -5.35 -5.78 -0.02
CA THR A 61 -5.51 -7.03 0.73
C THR A 61 -4.67 -8.18 0.14
N SER A 62 -4.61 -8.31 -1.18
CA SER A 62 -3.75 -9.31 -1.87
C SER A 62 -2.27 -9.04 -1.64
N ILE A 63 -1.87 -7.77 -1.74
CA ILE A 63 -0.48 -7.33 -1.58
C ILE A 63 0.02 -7.61 -0.15
N LEU A 64 -0.77 -7.23 0.86
CA LEU A 64 -0.43 -7.44 2.27
C LEU A 64 -0.42 -8.93 2.63
N TRP A 65 -1.32 -9.73 2.07
CA TRP A 65 -1.29 -11.19 2.24
C TRP A 65 0.02 -11.78 1.74
N ARG A 66 0.49 -11.36 0.55
CA ARG A 66 1.75 -11.82 0.00
C ARG A 66 2.91 -11.54 0.97
N TYR A 67 2.98 -10.33 1.55
CA TYR A 67 4.02 -10.03 2.53
C TYR A 67 3.94 -10.97 3.75
N ALA A 68 2.74 -11.22 4.27
CA ALA A 68 2.54 -12.16 5.37
C ALA A 68 2.98 -13.58 5.00
N ALA A 69 2.59 -14.08 3.82
CA ALA A 69 2.88 -15.44 3.39
C ALA A 69 4.40 -15.67 3.19
N ILE A 70 5.11 -14.70 2.60
CA ILE A 70 6.55 -14.77 2.39
C ILE A 70 7.29 -14.80 3.74
N THR A 71 6.94 -13.91 4.66
CA THR A 71 7.55 -13.87 5.99
C THR A 71 7.23 -15.13 6.81
N ASP A 72 5.97 -15.60 6.81
CA ASP A 72 5.59 -16.83 7.51
C ASP A 72 6.35 -18.04 6.99
N ARG A 73 6.49 -18.16 5.66
CA ARG A 73 7.25 -19.23 5.04
C ARG A 73 8.72 -19.21 5.42
N ARG A 74 9.33 -18.02 5.49
CA ARG A 74 10.71 -17.89 5.93
C ARG A 74 10.89 -18.28 7.40
N ILE A 75 9.98 -17.87 8.29
CA ILE A 75 10.01 -18.22 9.71
C ILE A 75 9.96 -19.74 9.88
N ARG A 76 9.16 -20.42 9.04
CA ARG A 76 9.01 -21.88 9.09
C ARG A 76 10.17 -22.66 8.48
N SER A 77 10.98 -22.05 7.62
CA SER A 77 12.02 -22.77 6.89
C SER A 77 13.30 -22.92 7.73
N GLY A 78 13.78 -24.15 7.90
CA GLY A 78 15.08 -24.43 8.52
C GLY A 78 16.24 -24.02 7.63
N THR A 79 16.14 -24.37 6.35
CA THR A 79 17.05 -23.95 5.27
C THR A 79 16.33 -22.96 4.35
N TRP A 80 17.08 -22.07 3.70
CA TRP A 80 16.53 -21.10 2.75
C TRP A 80 17.48 -20.97 1.56
N SER A 81 17.12 -21.63 0.46
CA SER A 81 17.90 -21.66 -0.77
C SER A 81 17.48 -20.56 -1.76
N ASN A 82 18.27 -20.40 -2.82
CA ASN A 82 17.95 -19.51 -3.94
C ASN A 82 16.68 -19.95 -4.68
N ILE A 83 16.39 -21.26 -4.67
CA ILE A 83 15.17 -21.82 -5.24
C ILE A 83 13.98 -21.45 -4.37
N ASP A 84 14.10 -21.54 -3.05
CA ASP A 84 13.01 -21.20 -2.11
C ASP A 84 12.60 -19.73 -2.21
N ILE A 85 13.57 -18.82 -2.39
CA ILE A 85 13.26 -17.40 -2.58
C ILE A 85 12.57 -17.14 -3.93
N ALA A 86 13.02 -17.77 -5.03
CA ALA A 86 12.38 -17.64 -6.34
C ALA A 86 10.95 -18.21 -6.30
N ALA A 87 10.81 -19.43 -5.80
CA ALA A 87 9.56 -20.13 -5.55
C ALA A 87 8.53 -19.28 -4.80
N THR A 88 8.95 -18.71 -3.68
CA THR A 88 8.07 -17.97 -2.77
C THR A 88 7.61 -16.64 -3.36
N ASN A 89 8.35 -16.09 -4.31
CA ASN A 89 7.97 -14.87 -5.00
C ASN A 89 7.26 -15.10 -6.33
N ALA A 90 7.36 -16.30 -6.90
CA ALA A 90 6.76 -16.66 -8.17
C ALA A 90 5.23 -16.70 -8.06
N LEU A 91 4.59 -16.15 -9.09
CA LEU A 91 3.15 -16.25 -9.27
C LEU A 91 2.88 -16.87 -10.64
N PHE A 92 2.17 -18.00 -10.66
CA PHE A 92 1.91 -18.73 -11.89
C PHE A 92 0.48 -18.53 -12.35
N TRP A 93 0.33 -18.19 -13.63
CA TRP A 93 -0.96 -18.21 -14.31
C TRP A 93 -1.18 -19.57 -14.97
N THR A 94 -2.20 -20.28 -14.52
CA THR A 94 -2.58 -21.63 -14.98
C THR A 94 -3.95 -21.60 -15.67
N PRO A 95 -4.37 -22.68 -16.37
CA PRO A 95 -5.72 -22.79 -16.92
C PRO A 95 -6.83 -22.66 -15.86
N GLN A 96 -6.51 -22.94 -14.60
CA GLN A 96 -7.44 -22.87 -13.46
C GLN A 96 -7.40 -21.51 -12.73
N GLY A 97 -6.51 -20.61 -13.17
CA GLY A 97 -6.33 -19.26 -12.60
C GLY A 97 -4.96 -19.05 -11.96
N TRP A 98 -4.89 -18.11 -11.02
CA TRP A 98 -3.66 -17.83 -10.26
C TRP A 98 -3.34 -18.99 -9.31
N ASP A 99 -2.11 -19.49 -9.38
CA ASP A 99 -1.58 -20.52 -8.49
C ASP A 99 -0.21 -20.07 -7.95
N GLY A 100 -0.10 -20.07 -6.62
CA GLY A 100 1.12 -19.79 -5.87
C GLY A 100 1.41 -20.87 -4.84
N THR A 101 0.91 -22.09 -5.07
CA THR A 101 1.10 -23.23 -4.18
C THR A 101 2.52 -23.79 -4.24
N ASP A 102 2.97 -24.39 -3.15
CA ASP A 102 4.29 -25.02 -3.08
C ASP A 102 4.45 -26.18 -4.08
N SER A 103 3.37 -26.93 -4.33
CA SER A 103 3.33 -27.96 -5.36
C SER A 103 3.54 -27.39 -6.76
N MET A 104 2.97 -26.21 -7.03
CA MET A 104 3.09 -25.59 -8.34
C MET A 104 4.51 -25.10 -8.59
N VAL A 105 5.14 -24.51 -7.57
CA VAL A 105 6.56 -24.16 -7.61
C VAL A 105 7.40 -25.36 -8.01
N GLN A 106 7.24 -26.51 -7.31
CA GLN A 106 8.05 -27.71 -7.55
C GLN A 106 7.90 -28.20 -8.99
N ARG A 107 6.66 -28.20 -9.50
CA ARG A 107 6.35 -28.55 -10.89
C ARG A 107 6.98 -27.56 -11.89
N CYS A 108 7.16 -26.31 -11.50
CA CYS A 108 7.72 -25.25 -12.35
C CYS A 108 9.25 -25.16 -12.35
N LEU A 109 9.94 -25.85 -11.43
CA LEU A 109 11.39 -25.79 -11.32
C LEU A 109 12.13 -26.14 -12.62
N PRO A 110 11.73 -27.16 -13.40
CA PRO A 110 12.39 -27.46 -14.67
C PRO A 110 12.28 -26.34 -15.71
N TYR A 111 11.31 -25.44 -15.57
CA TYR A 111 11.07 -24.30 -16.46
C TYR A 111 11.72 -23.00 -15.96
N ALA A 112 12.54 -23.06 -14.91
CA ALA A 112 13.27 -21.90 -14.40
C ALA A 112 14.44 -21.56 -15.34
N SER A 113 14.37 -20.40 -15.99
CA SER A 113 15.44 -19.91 -16.87
C SER A 113 16.47 -19.03 -16.16
N HIS A 114 16.07 -18.41 -15.04
CA HIS A 114 16.96 -17.59 -14.21
C HIS A 114 16.56 -17.74 -12.74
N LEU A 115 17.55 -18.03 -11.89
CA LEU A 115 17.40 -18.06 -10.44
C LEU A 115 18.24 -16.94 -9.81
N PRO A 116 17.81 -16.38 -8.68
CA PRO A 116 18.57 -15.36 -7.98
C PRO A 116 19.91 -15.95 -7.48
N ARG A 117 20.97 -15.14 -7.53
CA ARG A 117 22.32 -15.58 -7.14
C ARG A 117 22.46 -15.83 -5.64
N LYS A 118 21.63 -15.18 -4.82
CA LYS A 118 21.69 -15.23 -3.35
C LYS A 118 20.32 -15.56 -2.77
N SER A 119 20.33 -16.10 -1.55
CA SER A 119 19.14 -16.42 -0.77
C SER A 119 18.53 -15.19 -0.06
N ARG A 120 19.09 -14.01 -0.33
CA ARG A 120 18.63 -12.71 0.14
C ARG A 120 18.75 -11.69 -0.99
N VAL A 121 17.90 -10.69 -0.94
CA VAL A 121 17.92 -9.55 -1.86
C VAL A 121 19.23 -8.77 -1.72
N ASP A 122 19.85 -8.42 -2.85
CA ASP A 122 21.05 -7.59 -2.87
C ASP A 122 20.77 -6.17 -2.37
N MET A 123 21.69 -5.62 -1.58
CA MET A 123 21.56 -4.28 -0.98
C MET A 123 21.49 -3.15 -2.03
N LEU A 124 21.98 -3.38 -3.26
CA LEU A 124 21.93 -2.40 -4.35
C LEU A 124 20.89 -2.76 -5.42
N SER A 125 19.87 -3.53 -5.07
CA SER A 125 18.80 -3.93 -5.99
C SER A 125 17.67 -2.89 -6.06
N LEU A 126 16.89 -2.97 -7.15
CA LEU A 126 15.64 -2.21 -7.32
C LEU A 126 14.65 -2.44 -6.16
N GLU A 127 14.65 -3.64 -5.57
CA GLU A 127 13.80 -3.98 -4.44
C GLU A 127 14.23 -3.24 -3.17
N MET A 128 15.54 -3.02 -2.95
CA MET A 128 16.01 -2.18 -1.85
C MET A 128 15.55 -0.73 -2.01
N VAL A 129 15.61 -0.18 -3.23
CA VAL A 129 15.09 1.18 -3.50
C VAL A 129 13.61 1.28 -3.16
N LYS A 130 12.79 0.30 -3.58
CA LYS A 130 11.37 0.24 -3.21
C LYS A 130 11.17 0.22 -1.69
N ASN A 131 11.99 -0.54 -0.97
CA ASN A 131 11.91 -0.62 0.50
C ASN A 131 12.28 0.70 1.18
N VAL A 132 13.31 1.40 0.68
CA VAL A 132 13.68 2.75 1.15
C VAL A 132 12.55 3.74 0.93
N VAL A 133 11.94 3.74 -0.27
CA VAL A 133 10.80 4.64 -0.56
C VAL A 133 9.63 4.36 0.37
N VAL A 134 9.26 3.09 0.58
CA VAL A 134 8.18 2.70 1.51
C VAL A 134 8.51 3.12 2.95
N PHE A 135 9.76 2.96 3.38
CA PHE A 135 10.20 3.42 4.71
C PHE A 135 10.08 4.94 4.86
N LEU A 136 10.52 5.71 3.87
CA LEU A 136 10.40 7.17 3.88
C LEU A 136 8.94 7.63 3.90
N GLN A 137 8.07 6.99 3.12
CA GLN A 137 6.62 7.27 3.14
C GLN A 137 6.01 6.98 4.52
N PHE A 138 6.46 5.92 5.20
CA PHE A 138 6.06 5.63 6.56
C PHE A 138 6.53 6.70 7.55
N VAL A 139 7.80 7.10 7.50
CA VAL A 139 8.33 8.17 8.37
C VAL A 139 7.54 9.46 8.17
N GLN A 140 7.23 9.82 6.92
CA GLN A 140 6.39 10.96 6.60
C GLN A 140 4.97 10.81 7.20
N ALA A 141 4.36 9.64 7.09
CA ALA A 141 3.05 9.34 7.67
C ALA A 141 3.04 9.47 9.21
N VAL A 142 4.06 8.94 9.89
CA VAL A 142 4.19 9.02 11.34
C VAL A 142 4.45 10.45 11.80
N ALA A 143 5.32 11.18 11.10
CA ALA A 143 5.58 12.59 11.39
C ALA A 143 4.32 13.44 11.21
N ALA A 144 3.53 13.17 10.17
CA ALA A 144 2.24 13.83 9.95
C ALA A 144 1.27 13.52 11.11
N LEU A 145 1.15 12.26 11.53
CA LEU A 145 0.32 11.88 12.69
C LEU A 145 0.78 12.57 13.98
N ALA A 146 2.08 12.52 14.30
CA ALA A 146 2.64 13.10 15.52
C ALA A 146 2.38 14.61 15.61
N ASN A 147 2.48 15.33 14.50
CA ASN A 147 2.21 16.77 14.43
C ASN A 147 0.74 17.15 14.63
N ASN A 148 -0.19 16.19 14.49
CA ASN A 148 -1.63 16.40 14.64
C ASN A 148 -2.17 16.02 16.03
N PHE A 149 -1.37 15.36 16.88
CA PHE A 149 -1.79 14.97 18.23
C PHE A 149 -1.64 16.08 19.29
N SER A 150 -1.02 17.22 18.97
CA SER A 150 -0.58 18.20 19.98
C SER A 150 -1.66 19.17 20.48
N GLU A 151 -2.77 19.39 19.77
CA GLU A 151 -3.85 20.29 20.21
C GLU A 151 -5.20 19.71 19.78
N PHE A 152 -6.11 19.47 20.74
CA PHE A 152 -7.52 19.09 20.60
C PHE A 152 -7.98 18.54 19.23
N ALA A 153 -7.43 17.40 18.81
CA ALA A 153 -8.04 16.39 17.93
C ALA A 153 -8.92 16.87 16.74
N THR A 154 -8.59 17.95 16.05
CA THR A 154 -9.17 18.26 14.73
C THR A 154 -8.33 17.54 13.67
N TYR A 155 -8.70 16.29 13.39
CA TYR A 155 -8.09 15.34 12.45
C TYR A 155 -8.18 15.76 10.96
N THR A 156 -8.21 17.06 10.66
CA THR A 156 -8.46 17.59 9.31
C THR A 156 -7.33 17.34 8.31
N ALA A 157 -6.15 16.91 8.78
CA ALA A 157 -4.97 16.69 7.93
C ALA A 157 -4.99 15.35 7.17
N LEU A 158 -5.81 14.37 7.59
CA LEU A 158 -5.95 13.08 6.90
C LEU A 158 -7.02 13.09 5.80
N ASP A 159 -7.89 14.10 5.80
CA ASP A 159 -9.08 14.14 4.95
C ASP A 159 -8.84 14.83 3.60
N ALA A 160 -7.79 15.64 3.53
CA ALA A 160 -7.32 16.26 2.29
C ALA A 160 -6.70 15.22 1.36
N VAL A 161 -6.67 15.51 0.05
CA VAL A 161 -6.19 14.57 -0.98
C VAL A 161 -4.79 14.01 -0.71
N ASN A 162 -3.89 14.82 -0.13
CA ASN A 162 -2.54 14.38 0.25
C ASN A 162 -2.51 13.41 1.43
N GLY A 163 -3.55 13.42 2.27
CA GLY A 163 -3.71 12.56 3.45
C GLY A 163 -4.43 11.24 3.19
N LEU A 164 -5.22 11.15 2.11
CA LEU A 164 -6.13 10.03 1.82
C LEU A 164 -5.48 8.65 1.93
N PHE A 165 -4.27 8.51 1.40
CA PHE A 165 -3.58 7.21 1.30
C PHE A 165 -2.49 7.01 2.36
N ILE A 166 -2.39 7.90 3.36
CA ILE A 166 -1.47 7.76 4.49
C ILE A 166 -1.69 6.45 5.25
N PRO A 167 -2.93 6.01 5.56
CA PRO A 167 -3.12 4.72 6.23
C PRO A 167 -2.65 3.52 5.39
N LEU A 168 -2.72 3.60 4.05
CA LEU A 168 -2.11 2.58 3.17
C LEU A 168 -0.59 2.62 3.22
N ALA A 169 0.02 3.81 3.33
CA ALA A 169 1.46 3.95 3.51
C ALA A 169 1.93 3.28 4.82
N ILE A 170 1.16 3.45 5.90
CA ILE A 170 1.42 2.80 7.20
C ILE A 170 1.30 1.28 7.07
N CYS A 171 0.26 0.78 6.42
CA CYS A 171 0.15 -0.64 6.11
C CYS A 171 1.30 -1.12 5.20
N GLY A 172 1.85 -0.24 4.36
CA GLY A 172 3.04 -0.50 3.55
C GLY A 172 4.24 -0.96 4.38
N LEU A 173 4.34 -0.58 5.66
CA LEU A 173 5.42 -1.02 6.55
C LEU A 173 5.50 -2.54 6.70
N PHE A 174 4.38 -3.26 6.57
CA PHE A 174 4.36 -4.72 6.59
C PHE A 174 5.26 -5.34 5.51
N ARG A 175 5.54 -4.59 4.43
CA ARG A 175 6.51 -4.98 3.42
C ARG A 175 7.91 -5.21 3.99
N LEU A 176 8.33 -4.43 4.99
CA LEU A 176 9.68 -4.53 5.57
C LEU A 176 9.94 -5.89 6.22
N PHE A 177 8.91 -6.56 6.72
CA PHE A 177 9.05 -7.92 7.23
C PHE A 177 9.36 -8.95 6.14
N ALA A 178 8.94 -8.71 4.90
CA ALA A 178 9.22 -9.58 3.75
C ALA A 178 10.40 -9.09 2.91
N ALA A 179 10.81 -7.83 3.08
CA ALA A 179 11.79 -7.12 2.27
C ALA A 179 13.10 -7.89 1.99
N PRO A 180 13.73 -8.58 2.97
CA PRO A 180 14.98 -9.32 2.71
C PRO A 180 14.82 -10.49 1.73
N TRP A 181 13.59 -10.95 1.53
CA TRP A 181 13.25 -12.12 0.71
C TRP A 181 12.33 -11.78 -0.47
N LEU A 182 12.02 -10.50 -0.68
CA LEU A 182 11.15 -10.08 -1.76
C LEU A 182 11.98 -9.75 -3.00
N THR A 183 11.93 -10.62 -4.00
CA THR A 183 12.71 -10.46 -5.23
C THR A 183 11.83 -10.59 -6.45
N ASN A 184 12.21 -9.89 -7.52
CA ASN A 184 11.70 -10.09 -8.88
C ASN A 184 12.78 -10.64 -9.81
N ASP A 185 13.93 -11.04 -9.26
CA ASP A 185 15.09 -11.54 -10.01
C ASP A 185 14.98 -13.06 -10.28
N TYR A 186 13.91 -13.45 -10.96
CA TYR A 186 13.67 -14.82 -11.38
C TYR A 186 12.90 -14.81 -12.71
N THR A 187 13.11 -15.83 -13.53
CA THR A 187 12.30 -16.03 -14.74
C THR A 187 11.93 -17.49 -14.89
N PHE A 188 10.64 -17.74 -15.12
CA PHE A 188 10.12 -19.03 -15.52
C PHE A 188 9.62 -18.91 -16.95
N THR A 189 10.16 -19.72 -17.86
CA THR A 189 9.78 -19.73 -19.27
C THR A 189 9.42 -21.14 -19.69
N ILE A 190 8.22 -21.31 -20.23
CA ILE A 190 7.87 -22.54 -20.91
C ILE A 190 8.52 -22.49 -22.29
N ASN A 191 9.48 -23.38 -22.53
CA ASN A 191 9.95 -23.65 -23.88
C ASN A 191 8.76 -24.23 -24.66
N ALA A 192 8.25 -23.46 -25.63
CA ALA A 192 7.11 -23.85 -26.47
C ALA A 192 7.32 -25.17 -27.24
N TYR A 193 8.53 -25.73 -27.21
CA TYR A 193 8.84 -27.02 -27.81
C TYR A 193 8.32 -28.23 -27.01
N SER A 194 8.20 -28.16 -25.68
CA SER A 194 7.76 -29.34 -24.89
C SER A 194 6.25 -29.59 -24.96
N VAL A 195 5.43 -28.55 -25.17
CA VAL A 195 3.96 -28.70 -25.30
C VAL A 195 3.57 -29.34 -26.65
N SER A 196 4.42 -29.20 -27.67
CA SER A 196 4.20 -29.87 -28.97
C SER A 196 4.57 -31.35 -28.96
N GLN A 197 5.31 -31.82 -27.94
CA GLN A 197 5.81 -33.20 -27.89
C GLN A 197 4.86 -34.16 -27.14
N GLU A 198 4.02 -33.66 -26.23
CA GLU A 198 2.95 -34.47 -25.61
C GLU A 198 1.69 -34.60 -26.50
N GLY A 199 1.58 -33.82 -27.58
CA GLY A 199 0.46 -33.88 -28.52
C GLY A 199 0.61 -34.85 -29.68
N ASN A 200 1.81 -35.40 -29.93
CA ASN A 200 2.11 -36.21 -31.12
C ASN A 200 3.01 -37.43 -30.79
N LEU A 201 2.62 -38.25 -29.81
CA LEU A 201 3.06 -39.65 -29.75
C LEU A 201 2.19 -40.50 -30.68
N GLN A 202 2.26 -40.22 -31.98
CA GLN A 202 1.91 -41.18 -33.01
C GLN A 202 3.22 -41.84 -33.46
N LEU A 203 3.30 -43.15 -33.30
CA LEU A 203 4.37 -43.97 -33.85
C LEU A 203 4.50 -43.70 -35.35
N ASP A 204 5.67 -43.26 -35.78
CA ASP A 204 6.13 -43.47 -37.16
C ASP A 204 7.48 -44.20 -37.13
N PRO A 205 7.58 -45.43 -37.65
CA PRO A 205 8.84 -46.08 -37.90
C PRO A 205 9.40 -45.58 -39.25
N PHE A 206 10.73 -45.54 -39.38
CA PHE A 206 11.54 -45.22 -40.56
C PHE A 206 12.11 -43.80 -40.69
N GLY A 207 13.23 -43.60 -40.00
CA GLY A 207 14.54 -43.35 -40.64
C GLY A 207 14.71 -42.15 -41.57
N SER A 208 15.42 -41.11 -41.09
CA SER A 208 16.51 -40.46 -41.83
C SER A 208 17.34 -39.54 -40.92
N LYS A 209 18.62 -39.38 -41.30
CA LYS A 209 19.75 -38.76 -40.57
C LYS A 209 19.60 -37.24 -40.35
N PRO A 210 20.31 -36.66 -39.36
CA PRO A 210 20.15 -35.26 -38.97
C PRO A 210 20.90 -34.31 -39.93
N ILE A 211 20.21 -33.25 -40.36
CA ILE A 211 20.84 -32.07 -40.96
C ILE A 211 20.96 -31.02 -39.87
N ILE A 212 22.19 -30.59 -39.65
CA ILE A 212 22.62 -29.48 -38.81
C ILE A 212 21.87 -28.22 -39.27
N ASP A 213 20.97 -27.69 -38.44
CA ASP A 213 20.53 -26.30 -38.56
C ASP A 213 20.86 -25.56 -37.26
N GLU A 214 21.92 -24.78 -37.40
CA GLU A 214 22.60 -23.98 -36.42
C GLU A 214 21.86 -22.63 -36.32
N ARG A 215 20.69 -22.58 -35.68
CA ARG A 215 20.05 -21.28 -35.42
C ARG A 215 19.13 -21.23 -34.20
N ARG A 216 19.71 -20.72 -33.12
CA ARG A 216 19.06 -20.02 -32.01
C ARG A 216 18.33 -20.90 -30.99
N GLU A 217 19.03 -21.90 -30.47
CA GLU A 217 18.82 -22.37 -29.11
C GLU A 217 19.05 -21.19 -28.15
N ARG A 218 17.97 -20.66 -27.57
CA ARG A 218 18.07 -19.90 -26.33
C ARG A 218 18.37 -20.91 -25.22
N ARG A 219 19.64 -21.32 -25.18
CA ARG A 219 20.21 -22.07 -24.08
C ARG A 219 19.88 -21.31 -22.80
N LEU A 220 19.40 -22.05 -21.80
CA LEU A 220 19.59 -21.68 -20.40
C LEU A 220 21.00 -21.09 -20.27
N SER A 221 21.16 -20.00 -19.52
CA SER A 221 22.51 -19.55 -19.15
C SER A 221 23.18 -20.73 -18.47
N ILE A 222 24.01 -21.43 -19.24
CA ILE A 222 24.78 -22.58 -18.81
C ILE A 222 25.54 -22.19 -17.54
N ASP A 223 25.98 -20.93 -17.43
CA ASP A 223 26.61 -20.40 -16.22
C ASP A 223 25.72 -20.43 -14.97
N SER A 224 24.41 -20.18 -15.04
CA SER A 224 23.54 -20.21 -13.85
C SER A 224 23.22 -21.64 -13.39
N LEU A 225 23.12 -22.58 -14.33
CA LEU A 225 22.93 -24.00 -14.02
C LEU A 225 24.25 -24.64 -13.62
N ILE A 226 25.37 -24.29 -14.26
CA ILE A 226 26.73 -24.74 -13.93
C ILE A 226 27.14 -24.20 -12.56
N ASP A 227 26.87 -22.94 -12.20
CA ASP A 227 27.22 -22.43 -10.86
C ASP A 227 26.42 -23.14 -9.75
N HIS A 228 25.17 -23.54 -10.03
CA HIS A 228 24.41 -24.41 -9.12
C HIS A 228 24.91 -25.87 -9.15
N HIS A 229 25.27 -26.40 -10.33
CA HIS A 229 25.77 -27.75 -10.56
C HIS A 229 27.14 -28.00 -9.91
N ILE A 230 28.06 -27.02 -10.01
CA ILE A 230 29.38 -27.03 -9.39
C ILE A 230 29.27 -26.87 -7.88
N ARG A 231 28.34 -26.03 -7.39
CA ARG A 231 28.25 -25.70 -5.96
C ARG A 231 27.51 -26.72 -5.12
N ASN A 232 26.55 -27.46 -5.70
CA ASN A 232 25.70 -28.39 -4.94
C ASN A 232 25.97 -29.89 -5.21
N GLY A 233 26.87 -30.26 -6.14
CA GLY A 233 27.46 -31.60 -6.24
C GLY A 233 26.48 -32.79 -6.20
N THR A 234 25.22 -32.57 -6.59
CA THR A 234 24.15 -33.56 -6.50
C THR A 234 23.68 -33.87 -7.91
N TYR A 235 23.97 -35.11 -8.31
CA TYR A 235 23.56 -35.73 -9.55
C TYR A 235 22.04 -35.60 -9.72
N LEU A 236 21.62 -35.00 -10.83
CA LEU A 236 20.39 -35.42 -11.51
C LEU A 236 20.85 -36.28 -12.67
N ASP A 237 21.05 -37.57 -12.39
CA ASP A 237 21.02 -38.56 -13.45
C ASP A 237 19.61 -38.49 -14.07
N PRO A 238 19.48 -38.33 -15.40
CA PRO A 238 18.18 -38.21 -16.06
C PRO A 238 17.33 -39.49 -15.99
N GLU A 239 17.82 -40.54 -15.33
CA GLU A 239 17.16 -41.85 -15.16
C GLU A 239 16.66 -42.12 -13.73
N THR A 240 16.78 -41.14 -12.81
CA THR A 240 16.20 -41.24 -11.46
C THR A 240 15.08 -40.22 -11.26
N ASP A 241 13.86 -40.72 -11.05
CA ASP A 241 12.62 -39.99 -10.69
C ASP A 241 12.71 -39.14 -9.40
N ASP A 242 13.89 -38.97 -8.81
CA ASP A 242 14.10 -38.16 -7.62
C ASP A 242 14.37 -36.70 -8.01
N VAL A 243 13.30 -36.03 -8.47
CA VAL A 243 13.19 -34.57 -8.33
C VAL A 243 13.60 -34.24 -6.90
N PRO A 244 14.60 -33.37 -6.64
CA PRO A 244 15.03 -33.06 -5.30
C PRO A 244 13.81 -32.55 -4.55
N LYS A 245 13.25 -33.42 -3.69
CA LYS A 245 12.23 -33.03 -2.73
C LYS A 245 12.87 -31.88 -1.98
N VAL A 246 12.38 -30.66 -2.22
CA VAL A 246 12.63 -29.51 -1.35
C VAL A 246 12.41 -30.08 0.04
N VAL A 247 13.50 -30.29 0.78
CA VAL A 247 13.48 -31.06 2.02
C VAL A 247 12.49 -30.34 2.90
N VAL A 248 11.29 -30.91 3.03
CA VAL A 248 10.26 -30.44 3.94
C VAL A 248 10.79 -30.80 5.31
N SER A 249 11.75 -30.01 5.76
CA SER A 249 12.26 -30.08 7.12
C SER A 249 11.04 -29.88 8.01
N THR A 250 10.76 -30.89 8.82
CA THR A 250 9.69 -30.80 9.81
C THR A 250 9.98 -29.57 10.67
N PRO A 251 9.07 -28.58 10.70
CA PRO A 251 9.36 -27.32 11.36
C PRO A 251 9.58 -27.59 12.85
N SER A 252 10.63 -27.00 13.40
CA SER A 252 10.92 -27.12 14.82
C SER A 252 9.80 -26.47 15.65
N PRO A 253 9.62 -26.86 16.92
CA PRO A 253 8.62 -26.24 17.80
C PRO A 253 8.76 -24.72 17.87
N VAL A 254 9.99 -24.20 17.85
CA VAL A 254 10.30 -22.77 17.84
C VAL A 254 9.77 -22.09 16.58
N GLN A 255 9.93 -22.72 15.41
CA GLN A 255 9.42 -22.20 14.14
C GLN A 255 7.89 -22.19 14.08
N ILE A 256 7.24 -23.20 14.65
CA ILE A 256 5.77 -23.27 14.75
C ILE A 256 5.25 -22.14 15.65
N TRP A 257 5.87 -21.94 16.82
CA TRP A 257 5.51 -20.86 17.73
C TRP A 257 5.80 -19.47 17.13
N GLY A 258 6.94 -19.30 16.47
CA GLY A 258 7.28 -18.08 15.75
C GLY A 258 6.25 -17.71 14.69
N SER A 259 5.80 -18.70 13.89
CA SER A 259 4.74 -18.52 12.90
C SER A 259 3.40 -18.09 13.54
N LYS A 260 3.01 -18.70 14.66
CA LYS A 260 1.79 -18.31 15.40
C LYS A 260 1.88 -16.88 15.95
N ILE A 261 2.99 -16.53 16.60
CA ILE A 261 3.22 -15.18 17.15
C ILE A 261 3.20 -14.15 16.03
N PHE A 262 3.87 -14.43 14.90
CA PHE A 262 3.86 -13.57 13.73
C PHE A 262 2.44 -13.32 13.20
N ARG A 263 1.63 -14.37 13.04
CA ARG A 263 0.24 -14.24 12.56
C ARG A 263 -0.63 -13.37 13.46
N VAL A 264 -0.50 -13.53 14.79
CA VAL A 264 -1.20 -12.69 15.76
C VAL A 264 -0.72 -11.24 15.66
N ALA A 265 0.60 -11.02 15.68
CA ALA A 265 1.20 -9.69 15.55
C ALA A 265 0.81 -8.99 14.24
N PHE A 266 0.66 -9.75 13.15
CA PHE A 266 0.26 -9.23 11.84
C PHE A 266 -1.20 -8.77 11.81
N ILE A 267 -2.11 -9.44 12.52
CA ILE A 267 -3.54 -9.08 12.56
C ILE A 267 -3.81 -7.88 13.48
N ILE A 268 -3.02 -7.67 14.54
CA ILE A 268 -3.25 -6.60 15.54
C ILE A 268 -3.44 -5.22 14.89
N PRO A 269 -2.59 -4.75 13.96
CA PRO A 269 -2.78 -3.43 13.35
C PRO A 269 -4.07 -3.32 12.52
N PHE A 270 -4.58 -4.41 11.93
CA PHE A 270 -5.88 -4.41 11.25
C PHE A 270 -7.02 -4.25 12.25
N LEU A 271 -6.96 -4.91 13.41
CA LEU A 271 -7.95 -4.74 14.48
C LEU A 271 -7.92 -3.32 15.07
N CYS A 272 -6.73 -2.74 15.23
CA CYS A 272 -6.57 -1.35 15.64
C CYS A 272 -7.17 -0.40 14.59
N ALA A 273 -6.82 -0.57 13.31
CA ALA A 273 -7.36 0.23 12.22
C ALA A 273 -8.88 0.11 12.10
N PHE A 274 -9.43 -1.10 12.28
CA PHE A 274 -10.87 -1.33 12.31
C PHE A 274 -11.54 -0.58 13.46
N SER A 275 -10.99 -0.70 14.68
CA SER A 275 -11.51 0.01 15.86
C SER A 275 -11.53 1.51 15.63
N VAL A 276 -10.44 2.07 15.09
CA VAL A 276 -10.32 3.48 14.75
C VAL A 276 -11.40 3.88 13.73
N CYS A 277 -11.50 3.19 12.59
CA CYS A 277 -12.49 3.51 11.56
C CYS A 277 -13.94 3.37 12.07
N PHE A 278 -14.21 2.35 12.90
CA PHE A 278 -15.51 2.12 13.51
C PHE A 278 -15.90 3.25 14.47
N MET A 279 -14.95 3.77 15.26
CA MET A 279 -15.16 4.94 16.11
C MET A 279 -15.53 6.20 15.29
N TYR A 280 -15.00 6.35 14.08
CA TYR A 280 -15.34 7.48 13.20
C TYR A 280 -16.71 7.33 12.52
N LEU A 281 -17.14 6.10 12.23
CA LEU A 281 -18.40 5.82 11.55
C LEU A 281 -19.62 5.80 12.48
N THR A 282 -19.43 5.48 13.77
CA THR A 282 -20.55 5.23 14.68
C THR A 282 -20.82 6.39 15.65
N PRO A 283 -22.05 6.95 15.67
CA PRO A 283 -22.44 7.98 16.64
C PRO A 283 -22.75 7.42 18.03
N LEU A 284 -22.68 6.09 18.21
CA LEU A 284 -23.20 5.34 19.35
C LEU A 284 -22.18 5.08 20.47
N VAL A 285 -20.89 5.42 20.27
CA VAL A 285 -19.88 5.19 21.30
C VAL A 285 -20.14 6.16 22.47
N PRO A 286 -20.24 5.66 23.72
CA PRO A 286 -20.57 6.49 24.87
C PRO A 286 -19.63 7.69 24.98
N VAL A 287 -20.25 8.81 25.36
CA VAL A 287 -19.82 10.22 25.33
C VAL A 287 -18.40 10.52 25.84
N ALA A 288 -17.76 9.59 26.55
CA ALA A 288 -16.39 9.71 27.05
C ALA A 288 -15.29 9.34 26.04
N LEU A 289 -15.58 8.54 25.00
CA LEU A 289 -14.58 8.05 24.03
C LEU A 289 -14.90 8.42 22.57
N ALA A 290 -16.13 8.83 22.26
CA ALA A 290 -16.47 9.32 20.93
C ALA A 290 -15.87 10.72 20.71
N PRO A 291 -15.12 10.97 19.61
CA PRO A 291 -14.77 12.32 19.22
C PRO A 291 -16.04 13.12 18.96
N ARG A 292 -16.37 14.04 19.87
CA ARG A 292 -17.39 15.08 19.63
C ARG A 292 -16.84 16.01 18.55
N GLY A 293 -17.21 15.77 17.31
CA GLY A 293 -16.64 16.49 16.16
C GLY A 293 -17.64 16.70 15.03
N VAL A 294 -17.37 17.75 14.25
CA VAL A 294 -18.01 18.03 12.97
C VAL A 294 -17.16 17.36 11.89
N TRP A 295 -17.77 16.52 11.06
CA TRP A 295 -17.07 15.73 10.03
C TRP A 295 -17.38 16.25 8.64
N THR A 296 -16.42 16.18 7.72
CA THR A 296 -16.67 16.41 6.29
C THR A 296 -17.10 15.11 5.62
N ILE A 297 -17.68 15.20 4.42
CA ILE A 297 -18.06 14.01 3.66
C ILE A 297 -16.80 13.21 3.29
N SER A 298 -15.69 13.88 2.98
CA SER A 298 -14.42 13.22 2.72
C SER A 298 -13.94 12.40 3.90
N SER A 299 -13.90 12.93 5.14
CA SER A 299 -13.47 12.18 6.33
C SER A 299 -14.33 10.93 6.55
N TRP A 300 -15.65 11.08 6.38
CA TRP A 300 -16.60 10.00 6.54
C TRP A 300 -16.42 8.92 5.46
N LEU A 301 -16.29 9.32 4.19
CA LEU A 301 -16.04 8.39 3.08
C LEU A 301 -14.69 7.68 3.23
N VAL A 302 -13.63 8.36 3.69
CA VAL A 302 -12.32 7.76 3.98
C VAL A 302 -12.46 6.67 5.03
N SER A 303 -13.17 6.96 6.12
CA SER A 303 -13.44 5.99 7.19
C SER A 303 -14.23 4.79 6.67
N LEU A 304 -15.23 5.03 5.81
CA LEU A 304 -16.03 3.97 5.17
C LEU A 304 -15.19 3.10 4.23
N PHE A 305 -14.33 3.71 3.43
CA PHE A 305 -13.44 3.03 2.51
C PHE A 305 -12.45 2.12 3.23
N TYR A 306 -11.77 2.64 4.25
CA TYR A 306 -10.84 1.84 5.03
C TYR A 306 -11.54 0.72 5.81
N THR A 307 -12.75 0.96 6.34
CA THR A 307 -13.58 -0.11 6.92
C THR A 307 -13.89 -1.19 5.88
N THR A 308 -14.16 -0.80 4.63
CA THR A 308 -14.46 -1.75 3.54
C THR A 308 -13.23 -2.56 3.12
N ILE A 309 -12.01 -2.05 3.30
CA ILE A 309 -10.79 -2.83 3.06
C ILE A 309 -10.44 -3.71 4.27
N VAL A 310 -10.49 -3.13 5.47
CA VAL A 310 -10.03 -3.79 6.69
C VAL A 310 -10.96 -4.92 7.11
N THR A 311 -12.29 -4.76 6.98
CA THR A 311 -13.25 -5.79 7.42
C THR A 311 -13.09 -7.10 6.65
N PRO A 312 -13.09 -7.13 5.30
CA PRO A 312 -12.81 -8.35 4.55
C PRO A 312 -11.38 -8.85 4.79
N SER A 313 -10.39 -7.96 4.97
CA SER A 313 -9.02 -8.37 5.27
C SER A 313 -8.93 -9.15 6.59
N ILE A 314 -9.57 -8.67 7.66
CA ILE A 314 -9.64 -9.40 8.95
C ILE A 314 -10.33 -10.75 8.78
N ALA A 315 -11.45 -10.79 8.06
CA ALA A 315 -12.19 -12.03 7.84
C ALA A 315 -11.37 -13.06 7.04
N ILE A 316 -10.75 -12.65 5.93
CA ILE A 316 -9.90 -13.49 5.08
C ILE A 316 -8.68 -13.95 5.86
N TYR A 317 -7.96 -13.03 6.50
CA TYR A 317 -6.71 -13.35 7.21
C TYR A 317 -6.99 -14.23 8.42
N GLY A 318 -7.97 -13.89 9.23
CA GLY A 318 -8.38 -14.70 10.38
C GLY A 318 -8.77 -16.11 9.97
N TYR A 319 -9.65 -16.26 8.97
CA TYR A 319 -10.10 -17.56 8.48
C TYR A 319 -8.94 -18.43 7.96
N TYR A 320 -8.09 -17.88 7.09
CA TYR A 320 -7.00 -18.67 6.48
C TYR A 320 -5.80 -18.86 7.42
N PHE A 321 -5.59 -17.98 8.40
CA PHE A 321 -4.56 -18.18 9.43
C PHE A 321 -4.94 -19.32 10.37
N ILE A 322 -6.23 -19.43 10.73
CA ILE A 322 -6.77 -20.53 11.55
C ILE A 322 -6.72 -21.86 10.77
N ARG A 323 -7.10 -21.86 9.49
CA ARG A 323 -7.03 -23.07 8.63
C ARG A 323 -5.62 -23.49 8.24
N GLY A 324 -4.63 -22.60 8.41
CA GLY A 324 -3.24 -22.88 8.04
C GLY A 324 -2.96 -22.81 6.54
N GLU A 325 -3.87 -22.30 5.71
CA GLU A 325 -3.70 -22.22 4.25
C GLU A 325 -2.55 -21.29 3.82
N ILE A 326 -2.20 -20.29 4.66
CA ILE A 326 -1.00 -19.47 4.47
C ILE A 326 0.28 -20.31 4.37
N GLN A 327 0.25 -21.54 4.87
CA GLN A 327 1.42 -22.43 4.80
C GLN A 327 1.63 -23.03 3.41
N ARG A 328 0.56 -23.12 2.61
CA ARG A 328 0.53 -23.86 1.34
C ARG A 328 0.66 -22.98 0.12
N THR A 329 0.28 -21.71 0.24
CA THR A 329 0.21 -20.80 -0.90
C THR A 329 0.60 -19.37 -0.55
N THR A 330 1.29 -18.71 -1.47
CA THR A 330 1.73 -17.32 -1.36
C THR A 330 0.65 -16.33 -1.81
N ILE A 331 -0.43 -16.82 -2.43
CA ILE A 331 -1.60 -16.06 -2.85
C ILE A 331 -2.80 -16.33 -1.93
N ILE A 332 -3.76 -15.41 -1.90
CA ILE A 332 -4.99 -15.65 -1.16
C ILE A 332 -5.76 -16.79 -1.87
N PRO A 333 -6.19 -17.85 -1.17
CA PRO A 333 -6.86 -18.98 -1.84
C PRO A 333 -8.14 -18.58 -2.59
N CYS A 334 -8.84 -17.53 -2.15
CA CYS A 334 -10.04 -17.02 -2.83
C CYS A 334 -9.76 -16.06 -3.99
N ILE A 335 -8.51 -15.83 -4.40
CA ILE A 335 -8.15 -14.79 -5.36
C ILE A 335 -8.85 -14.94 -6.73
N SER A 336 -9.07 -16.17 -7.17
CA SER A 336 -9.71 -16.48 -8.45
C SER A 336 -11.25 -16.44 -8.40
N THR A 337 -11.85 -16.34 -7.21
CA THR A 337 -13.30 -16.39 -7.02
C THR A 337 -14.01 -15.13 -7.50
N THR A 338 -15.26 -15.27 -7.95
CA THR A 338 -16.05 -14.15 -8.49
C THR A 338 -16.29 -13.06 -7.46
N TRP A 339 -16.59 -13.41 -6.20
CA TRP A 339 -16.85 -12.40 -5.16
C TRP A 339 -15.61 -11.55 -4.89
N TYR A 340 -14.42 -12.14 -4.88
CA TYR A 340 -13.18 -11.42 -4.61
C TYR A 340 -12.79 -10.51 -5.80
N LYS A 341 -13.10 -10.93 -7.03
CA LYS A 341 -12.98 -10.10 -8.24
C LYS A 341 -13.89 -8.87 -8.17
N VAL A 342 -15.17 -9.07 -7.82
CA VAL A 342 -16.15 -7.98 -7.66
C VAL A 342 -15.71 -7.03 -6.54
N TYR A 343 -15.30 -7.56 -5.39
CA TYR A 343 -14.74 -6.77 -4.29
C TYR A 343 -13.54 -5.93 -4.73
N SER A 344 -12.61 -6.51 -5.49
CA SER A 344 -11.43 -5.78 -5.96
C SER A 344 -11.78 -4.64 -6.91
N ILE A 345 -12.71 -4.87 -7.85
CA ILE A 345 -13.22 -3.81 -8.75
C ILE A 345 -13.91 -2.71 -7.94
N PHE A 346 -14.75 -3.09 -6.97
CA PHE A 346 -15.43 -2.16 -6.08
C PHE A 346 -14.44 -1.27 -5.32
N VAL A 347 -13.38 -1.84 -4.74
CA VAL A 347 -12.33 -1.08 -4.05
C VAL A 347 -11.65 -0.08 -4.99
N MET A 348 -11.33 -0.48 -6.22
CA MET A 348 -10.72 0.44 -7.20
C MET A 348 -11.65 1.58 -7.61
N VAL A 349 -12.94 1.30 -7.80
CA VAL A 349 -13.94 2.33 -8.11
C VAL A 349 -14.12 3.28 -6.92
N PHE A 350 -14.19 2.75 -5.69
CA PHE A 350 -14.33 3.55 -4.49
C PHE A 350 -13.10 4.45 -4.26
N MET A 351 -11.88 3.97 -4.53
CA MET A 351 -10.69 4.83 -4.54
C MET A 351 -10.84 6.03 -5.49
N GLY A 352 -11.39 5.82 -6.70
CA GLY A 352 -11.65 6.90 -7.65
C GLY A 352 -12.69 7.91 -7.17
N VAL A 353 -13.78 7.43 -6.55
CA VAL A 353 -14.82 8.27 -5.94
C VAL A 353 -14.23 9.11 -4.81
N LEU A 354 -13.45 8.50 -3.91
CA LEU A 354 -12.76 9.21 -2.83
C LEU A 354 -11.86 10.33 -3.34
N LEU A 355 -11.04 10.00 -4.34
CA LEU A 355 -10.11 10.95 -4.94
C LEU A 355 -10.86 12.17 -5.50
N THR A 356 -12.01 11.93 -6.15
CA THR A 356 -12.83 12.99 -6.73
C THR A 356 -13.51 13.83 -5.67
N VAL A 357 -14.15 13.20 -4.67
CA VAL A 357 -14.85 13.93 -3.60
C VAL A 357 -13.88 14.74 -2.75
N SER A 358 -12.77 14.14 -2.34
CA SER A 358 -11.73 14.85 -1.58
C SER A 358 -11.09 15.95 -2.41
N GLY A 359 -10.89 15.76 -3.72
CA GLY A 359 -10.41 16.81 -4.62
C GLY A 359 -11.37 17.99 -4.78
N ILE A 360 -12.68 17.76 -4.68
CA ILE A 360 -13.70 18.82 -4.69
C ILE A 360 -13.73 19.57 -3.35
N GLU A 361 -13.66 18.85 -2.23
CA GLU A 361 -13.73 19.45 -0.88
C GLU A 361 -12.41 20.08 -0.42
N THR A 362 -11.27 19.64 -0.94
CA THR A 362 -9.98 20.17 -0.52
C THR A 362 -9.85 21.64 -0.91
N ARG A 363 -9.48 22.45 0.07
CA ARG A 363 -9.06 23.85 -0.11
C ARG A 363 -7.64 24.07 0.41
N LYS A 364 -7.01 25.11 -0.10
CA LYS A 364 -5.75 25.65 0.41
C LYS A 364 -6.04 26.67 1.51
N THR A 365 -5.36 26.54 2.64
CA THR A 365 -5.46 27.46 3.78
C THR A 365 -4.44 28.59 3.65
N VAL A 366 -4.57 29.63 4.49
CA VAL A 366 -3.70 30.83 4.44
C VAL A 366 -2.22 30.53 4.68
N CYS A 367 -1.90 29.48 5.42
CA CYS A 367 -0.53 29.01 5.65
C CYS A 367 0.01 28.09 4.54
N GLY A 368 -0.80 27.80 3.51
CA GLY A 368 -0.46 26.86 2.44
C GLY A 368 -0.71 25.38 2.75
N ALA A 369 -1.31 25.03 3.91
CA ALA A 369 -1.75 23.66 4.19
C ALA A 369 -3.07 23.32 3.49
N TYR A 370 -3.34 22.04 3.28
CA TYR A 370 -4.56 21.56 2.63
C TYR A 370 -5.52 20.95 3.66
N THR A 371 -6.81 21.26 3.53
CA THR A 371 -7.88 20.75 4.41
C THR A 371 -9.19 20.63 3.66
N THR A 372 -10.07 19.73 4.08
CA THR A 372 -11.47 19.65 3.60
C THR A 372 -12.44 20.43 4.49
N LEU A 373 -11.98 20.90 5.66
CA LEU A 373 -12.82 21.64 6.59
C LEU A 373 -13.10 23.05 6.06
N LEU A 374 -14.36 23.50 6.08
CA LEU A 374 -14.71 24.87 5.66
C LEU A 374 -14.03 25.92 6.56
N SER A 375 -13.70 27.08 6.00
CA SER A 375 -13.08 28.20 6.72
C SER A 375 -13.84 28.64 7.97
N LYS A 376 -15.18 28.55 7.96
CA LYS A 376 -16.02 28.89 9.11
C LYS A 376 -15.82 28.01 10.35
N TYR A 377 -15.20 26.83 10.19
CA TYR A 377 -14.88 25.93 11.30
C TYR A 377 -13.40 26.02 11.73
N GLY A 378 -12.66 26.99 11.18
CA GLY A 378 -11.26 27.25 11.51
C GLY A 378 -10.28 26.77 10.45
N ASP A 379 -9.06 27.32 10.53
CA ASP A 379 -7.92 26.89 9.74
C ASP A 379 -6.94 26.09 10.62
N PRO A 380 -6.50 24.89 10.21
CA PRO A 380 -5.59 24.03 10.98
C PRO A 380 -4.20 24.65 11.24
N CYS A 381 -3.93 25.81 10.65
CA CYS A 381 -2.70 26.56 10.85
C CYS A 381 -2.76 27.64 11.92
N ALA A 382 -3.93 27.87 12.51
CA ALA A 382 -4.03 28.61 13.76
C ALA A 382 -3.56 27.70 14.91
N ARG A 383 -2.25 27.40 14.97
CA ARG A 383 -1.64 26.81 16.16
C ARG A 383 -1.59 27.90 17.23
N GLY A 384 -2.20 27.66 18.38
CA GLY A 384 -2.57 28.71 19.35
C GLY A 384 -3.67 29.62 18.79
N GLY A 385 -4.56 30.17 19.62
CA GLY A 385 -5.74 30.91 19.17
C GLY A 385 -5.41 32.17 18.35
N VAL A 386 -5.05 32.01 17.08
CA VAL A 386 -4.76 33.12 16.17
C VAL A 386 -6.02 33.49 15.44
N GLU A 387 -6.60 34.63 15.80
CA GLU A 387 -7.65 35.27 15.04
C GLU A 387 -7.02 36.34 14.13
N LEU A 388 -7.52 36.44 12.91
CA LEU A 388 -7.02 37.38 11.91
C LEU A 388 -7.78 38.70 12.10
N TYR A 389 -7.08 39.76 12.51
CA TYR A 389 -7.67 41.08 12.74
C TYR A 389 -7.25 42.05 11.64
N GLN A 390 -8.21 42.83 11.14
CA GLN A 390 -7.94 43.94 10.24
C GLN A 390 -7.48 45.15 11.06
N LEU A 391 -6.21 45.55 10.92
CA LEU A 391 -5.71 46.77 11.56
C LEU A 391 -5.91 47.96 10.62
N GLY A 392 -7.05 48.63 10.78
CA GLY A 392 -7.27 49.99 10.30
C GLY A 392 -7.51 50.17 8.79
N SER A 393 -8.64 50.81 8.46
CA SER A 393 -8.91 51.38 7.13
C SER A 393 -8.39 52.82 7.08
N GLY A 394 -7.06 52.98 7.02
CA GLY A 394 -6.38 54.28 7.01
C GLY A 394 -5.61 54.55 5.72
N THR A 395 -6.34 54.89 4.65
CA THR A 395 -5.91 55.58 3.41
C THR A 395 -4.67 55.17 2.60
N MET A 396 -3.71 54.36 3.05
CA MET A 396 -2.69 53.77 2.16
C MET A 396 -2.20 52.42 2.71
N GLY A 397 -2.68 51.33 2.12
CA GLY A 397 -2.20 49.97 2.37
C GLY A 397 -3.01 49.22 3.44
N LEU A 398 -3.74 48.19 3.01
CA LEU A 398 -4.46 47.28 3.91
C LEU A 398 -3.39 46.43 4.64
N THR A 399 -3.15 46.73 5.92
CA THR A 399 -2.21 45.97 6.75
C THR A 399 -2.98 44.89 7.52
N LEU A 400 -2.62 43.62 7.25
CA LEU A 400 -3.21 42.46 7.91
C LEU A 400 -2.34 42.06 9.10
N GLY A 401 -2.94 41.91 10.28
CA GLY A 401 -2.27 41.40 11.48
C GLY A 401 -2.80 40.02 11.86
N LEU A 402 -1.90 39.13 12.29
CA LEU A 402 -2.25 37.90 13.00
C LEU A 402 -2.22 38.23 14.50
N ALA A 403 -3.36 38.12 15.20
CA ALA A 403 -3.38 38.24 16.65
C ALA A 403 -3.46 36.84 17.25
N GLN A 404 -2.44 36.42 17.99
CA GLN A 404 -2.43 35.15 18.68
C GLN A 404 -2.76 35.37 20.16
N ASN A 405 -3.81 34.72 20.64
CA ASN A 405 -4.12 34.62 22.06
C ASN A 405 -3.14 33.64 22.70
N LEU A 406 -1.97 34.14 23.07
CA LEU A 406 -0.97 33.40 23.81
C LEU A 406 -1.32 33.52 25.30
N THR A 407 -1.88 32.44 25.84
CA THR A 407 -2.10 32.11 27.27
C THR A 407 -3.47 32.45 27.88
N GLY A 408 -3.95 31.53 28.73
CA GLY A 408 -5.14 31.68 29.58
C GLY A 408 -5.07 32.79 30.65
N SER A 409 -4.27 33.84 30.41
CA SER A 409 -4.18 35.06 31.21
C SER A 409 -4.72 36.30 30.46
N GLY A 410 -5.28 36.14 29.26
CA GLY A 410 -5.96 37.24 28.54
C GLY A 410 -5.04 38.29 27.93
N ARG A 411 -3.75 38.00 27.76
CA ARG A 411 -2.79 38.90 27.10
C ARG A 411 -2.76 38.62 25.59
N LEU A 412 -3.33 39.55 24.83
CA LEU A 412 -3.35 39.52 23.37
C LEU A 412 -2.01 40.04 22.84
N SER A 413 -1.19 39.17 22.25
CA SER A 413 0.07 39.55 21.60
C SER A 413 -0.15 39.70 20.11
N LEU A 414 0.03 40.93 19.60
CA LEU A 414 -0.14 41.27 18.21
C LEU A 414 1.24 41.28 17.53
N PHE A 415 1.47 40.38 16.59
CA PHE A 415 2.72 40.33 15.84
C PHE A 415 2.55 41.06 14.51
N SER A 416 3.40 42.06 14.24
CA SER A 416 3.42 42.73 12.93
C SER A 416 3.83 41.70 11.87
N LEU A 417 2.94 41.46 10.92
CA LEU A 417 3.15 40.51 9.84
C LEU A 417 4.01 41.19 8.77
N ASN A 418 5.33 40.98 8.79
CA ASN A 418 6.27 41.50 7.77
C ASN A 418 6.24 40.68 6.45
N GLY A 419 5.10 40.07 6.12
CA GLY A 419 4.93 39.19 4.97
C GLY A 419 3.71 39.56 4.13
N TYR A 420 3.71 39.14 2.86
CA TYR A 420 2.58 39.33 1.95
C TYR A 420 1.54 38.23 2.16
N CYS A 421 0.30 38.58 2.50
CA CYS A 421 -0.83 37.67 2.39
C CYS A 421 -1.23 37.53 0.91
N LEU A 422 -0.94 36.37 0.31
CA LEU A 422 -1.47 35.98 -0.99
C LEU A 422 -2.81 35.28 -0.79
N GLY A 423 -3.85 36.05 -0.48
CA GLY A 423 -5.22 35.54 -0.35
C GLY A 423 -6.22 36.67 -0.51
N VAL A 424 -7.11 36.56 -1.48
CA VAL A 424 -8.27 37.45 -1.59
C VAL A 424 -9.29 36.96 -0.56
N PRO A 425 -9.75 37.80 0.38
CA PRO A 425 -10.76 37.39 1.33
C PRO A 425 -12.06 37.01 0.58
N GLY A 426 -12.59 35.84 0.91
CA GLY A 426 -13.84 35.34 0.34
C GLY A 426 -15.00 36.26 0.70
N GLN A 427 -15.95 36.42 -0.23
CA GLN A 427 -17.05 37.39 -0.21
C GLN A 427 -18.00 37.32 1.01
N ASN A 428 -17.84 36.32 1.89
CA ASN A 428 -18.67 36.04 3.06
C ASN A 428 -17.90 35.94 4.39
N SER A 429 -16.65 36.40 4.48
CA SER A 429 -16.00 36.55 5.79
C SER A 429 -16.58 37.78 6.49
N GLU A 430 -17.41 37.58 7.52
CA GLU A 430 -17.79 38.65 8.45
C GLU A 430 -16.51 39.20 9.10
N TRP A 431 -16.17 40.44 8.77
CA TRP A 431 -15.09 41.16 9.42
C TRP A 431 -15.58 41.65 10.77
N GLN A 432 -14.91 41.26 11.86
CA GLN A 432 -15.09 41.93 13.14
C GLN A 432 -14.10 43.09 13.22
N GLU A 433 -14.63 44.33 13.28
CA GLU A 433 -13.83 45.50 13.59
C GLU A 433 -13.39 45.45 15.06
N GLY A 434 -12.12 45.13 15.30
CA GLY A 434 -11.48 45.32 16.59
C GLY A 434 -11.04 46.78 16.73
N THR A 435 -11.65 47.52 17.66
CA THR A 435 -11.15 48.84 18.05
C THR A 435 -9.88 48.66 18.89
N LEU A 436 -8.76 49.24 18.45
CA LEU A 436 -7.53 49.32 19.23
C LEU A 436 -7.80 50.14 20.50
N LEU A 437 -8.02 49.46 21.63
CA LEU A 437 -7.88 50.10 22.93
C LEU A 437 -6.39 50.39 23.14
N ASN A 438 -6.06 51.65 22.90
CA ASN A 438 -4.74 52.21 23.10
C ASN A 438 -4.41 52.19 24.59
N TYR A 439 -3.82 51.11 25.09
CA TYR A 439 -3.22 51.06 26.43
C TYR A 439 -1.70 51.19 26.30
N THR A 440 -1.22 52.42 26.41
CA THR A 440 0.16 52.73 26.75
C THR A 440 0.30 52.83 28.27
N SER A 441 0.86 51.81 28.91
CA SER A 441 1.94 51.91 29.93
C SER A 441 2.33 50.52 30.42
#